data_AF-A0AAV9GF42-F1
#
_entry.id   AF-A0AAV9GF42-F1
#
_cell.length_a   1.000
_cell.length_b   1.000
_cell.length_c   1.000
_cell.angle_alpha   90.00
_cell.angle_beta   90.00
_cell.angle_gamma   90.00
#
_symmetry.space_group_name_H-M   'P 1'
#
loop_
_entity.id
_entity.type
_entity.pdbx_description
1 polymer ?
#
loop_
_entity_poly.entity_id
_entity_poly.type
_entity_poly.pdbx_seq_one_letter_code
_entity_poly.pdbx_strand_id
1 'polypeptide(L)'
;MPYHYTIKPNDPLEAEARRRYYKYDGIACYVDNKQLPFTTPVYRWCNYANYDYFYSTDPTGGFAAPAPKSKYVPPGIAFWIYKTQQEGTIPFYVLHHPLKGIHFYTVDQSEEVVKVSKGYTRKGVLGYVYARPVAEAVPLYRYCTAAEGELGEVVTQGEIRK
;
A
#
# COMPACT_ATOMS: atom_id res chain seq x y z
N MET A 1 4.70 10.07 -7.69
CA MET A 1 4.26 10.14 -6.30
C MET A 1 4.25 8.72 -5.76
N PRO A 2 4.99 8.43 -4.69
CA PRO A 2 4.81 7.21 -3.90
C PRO A 2 3.38 7.04 -3.36
N TYR A 3 3.00 5.78 -3.16
CA TYR A 3 1.71 5.36 -2.61
C TYR A 3 1.89 4.56 -1.32
N HIS A 4 1.00 4.77 -0.37
CA HIS A 4 0.96 4.07 0.90
C HIS A 4 -0.38 3.38 1.10
N TYR A 5 -0.35 2.12 1.54
CA TYR A 5 -1.50 1.26 1.78
C TYR A 5 -1.55 0.82 3.25
N THR A 6 -2.70 1.00 3.89
CA THR A 6 -2.86 0.73 5.33
C THR A 6 -4.31 0.42 5.68
N ILE A 7 -4.50 -0.42 6.70
CA ILE A 7 -5.82 -0.73 7.28
C ILE A 7 -6.23 0.29 8.35
N LYS A 8 -5.35 1.22 8.72
CA LYS A 8 -5.66 2.26 9.70
C LYS A 8 -6.18 3.51 8.94
N PRO A 9 -7.43 3.93 9.17
CA PRO A 9 -8.06 5.03 8.42
C PRO A 9 -7.36 6.36 8.54
N ASN A 10 -6.60 6.56 9.62
CA ASN A 10 -5.76 7.73 9.83
C ASN A 10 -4.35 7.26 10.21
N ASP A 11 -3.83 6.19 9.59
CA ASP A 11 -2.49 5.66 9.92
C ASP A 11 -1.52 6.82 10.00
N PRO A 12 -1.14 7.24 11.22
CA PRO A 12 0.00 8.07 11.35
C PRO A 12 1.14 7.07 11.15
N LEU A 13 1.61 6.91 9.93
CA LEU A 13 3.05 6.81 9.78
C LEU A 13 3.58 8.24 10.00
N GLU A 14 3.41 8.78 11.22
CA GLU A 14 4.38 8.74 12.33
C GLU A 14 5.76 9.25 11.88
N ALA A 15 5.79 10.58 11.75
CA ALA A 15 6.76 11.47 12.39
C ALA A 15 8.22 11.49 11.90
N GLU A 16 8.70 10.55 11.07
CA GLU A 16 10.12 10.54 10.64
C GLU A 16 10.39 10.60 9.11
N ALA A 17 9.39 10.56 8.23
CA ALA A 17 9.56 10.92 6.81
C ALA A 17 9.37 12.44 6.58
N ARG A 18 10.20 13.23 7.28
CA ARG A 18 10.00 14.59 7.80
C ARG A 18 9.41 15.75 6.94
N ARG A 19 8.94 15.64 5.69
CA ARG A 19 8.47 16.82 4.91
C ARG A 19 7.45 16.56 3.79
N ARG A 20 6.64 15.50 3.83
CA ARG A 20 5.60 15.30 2.80
C ARG A 20 4.25 14.98 3.40
N TYR A 21 3.26 15.73 2.96
CA TYR A 21 1.88 15.49 3.30
C TYR A 21 1.32 14.32 2.48
N TYR A 22 0.47 13.50 3.09
CA TYR A 22 -0.26 12.44 2.39
C TYR A 22 -1.67 12.91 2.08
N LYS A 23 -2.10 12.71 0.84
CA LYS A 23 -3.48 12.93 0.40
C LYS A 23 -4.20 11.59 0.33
N TYR A 24 -5.39 11.52 0.92
CA TYR A 24 -6.28 10.37 0.79
C TYR A 24 -6.64 10.14 -0.68
N ASP A 25 -6.43 8.91 -1.14
CA ASP A 25 -6.61 8.48 -2.54
C ASP A 25 -7.64 7.35 -2.67
N GLY A 26 -8.47 7.15 -1.63
CA GLY A 26 -9.58 6.21 -1.62
C GLY A 26 -9.31 4.88 -0.92
N ILE A 27 -10.28 3.97 -1.02
CA ILE A 27 -10.16 2.56 -0.60
C ILE A 27 -9.68 1.79 -1.83
N ALA A 28 -8.53 1.11 -1.72
CA ALA A 28 -7.98 0.30 -2.81
C ALA A 28 -8.72 -1.05 -2.93
N CYS A 29 -9.03 -1.68 -1.80
CA CYS A 29 -9.73 -2.97 -1.71
C CYS A 29 -10.08 -3.25 -0.23
N TYR A 30 -10.56 -4.46 0.06
CA TYR A 30 -10.82 -4.95 1.42
C TYR A 30 -9.98 -6.20 1.68
N VAL A 31 -9.38 -6.26 2.87
CA VAL A 31 -8.37 -7.25 3.29
C VAL A 31 -8.65 -7.74 4.70
N ASP A 32 -8.01 -8.84 5.09
CA ASP A 32 -8.06 -9.35 6.45
C ASP A 32 -7.04 -8.62 7.34
N ASN A 33 -7.45 -8.27 8.57
CA ASN A 33 -6.56 -7.65 9.58
C ASN A 33 -5.89 -8.68 10.50
N LYS A 34 -6.18 -9.96 10.32
CA LYS A 34 -5.69 -11.07 11.14
C LYS A 34 -5.49 -12.31 10.26
N GLN A 35 -4.75 -13.28 10.76
CA GLN A 35 -4.59 -14.56 10.08
C GLN A 35 -5.92 -15.31 9.99
N LEU A 36 -6.34 -15.62 8.78
CA LEU A 36 -7.43 -16.57 8.49
C LEU A 36 -6.90 -17.77 7.68
N PRO A 37 -7.65 -18.88 7.60
CA PRO A 37 -7.30 -19.98 6.70
C PRO A 37 -7.01 -19.49 5.28
N PHE A 38 -5.96 -20.03 4.65
CA PHE A 38 -5.52 -19.70 3.27
C PHE A 38 -4.98 -18.28 3.05
N THR A 39 -4.93 -17.45 4.10
CA THR A 39 -4.30 -16.13 4.01
C THR A 39 -2.80 -16.20 4.26
N THR A 40 -2.07 -15.25 3.70
CA THR A 40 -0.64 -15.04 3.87
C THR A 40 -0.39 -13.59 4.30
N PRO A 41 0.57 -13.33 5.20
CA PRO A 41 0.87 -11.97 5.62
C PRO A 41 1.51 -11.17 4.48
N VAL A 42 1.14 -9.90 4.41
CA VAL A 42 1.80 -8.91 3.56
C VAL A 42 2.65 -8.01 4.44
N TYR A 43 3.94 -7.95 4.14
CA TYR A 43 4.91 -7.09 4.79
C TYR A 43 5.02 -5.80 4.00
N ARG A 44 5.06 -4.67 4.70
CA ARG A 44 5.38 -3.36 4.13
C ARG A 44 6.89 -3.15 4.23
N TRP A 45 7.47 -2.46 3.27
CA TRP A 45 8.88 -2.10 3.18
C TRP A 45 8.95 -0.63 2.75
N CYS A 46 9.82 0.16 3.36
CA CYS A 46 9.95 1.60 3.02
C CYS A 46 11.33 1.91 2.47
N ASN A 47 11.42 2.47 1.25
CA ASN A 47 12.65 3.02 0.69
C ASN A 47 12.75 4.51 0.96
N TYR A 48 13.58 4.90 1.93
CA TYR A 48 13.72 6.29 2.34
C TYR A 48 14.34 7.21 1.28
N ALA A 49 14.98 6.68 0.23
CA ALA A 49 15.58 7.52 -0.81
C ALA A 49 14.55 8.12 -1.76
N ASN A 50 13.43 7.42 -2.01
CA ASN A 50 12.34 7.90 -2.86
C ASN A 50 10.98 7.89 -2.17
N TYR A 51 10.93 7.45 -0.91
CA TYR A 51 9.74 7.26 -0.06
C TYR A 51 8.72 6.27 -0.63
N ASP A 52 9.17 5.34 -1.45
CA ASP A 52 8.32 4.27 -1.95
C ASP A 52 8.00 3.24 -0.86
N TYR A 53 6.74 2.81 -0.82
CA TYR A 53 6.33 1.66 -0.02
C TYR A 53 6.12 0.45 -0.93
N PHE A 54 6.89 -0.59 -0.66
CA PHE A 54 6.78 -1.88 -1.31
C PHE A 54 6.09 -2.88 -0.38
N TYR A 55 5.15 -3.63 -0.92
CA TYR A 55 4.36 -4.64 -0.21
C TYR A 55 4.66 -6.02 -0.82
N SER A 56 5.00 -6.99 0.04
CA SER A 56 5.40 -8.33 -0.37
C SER A 56 4.86 -9.39 0.59
N THR A 57 4.55 -10.57 0.08
CA THR A 57 4.26 -11.76 0.90
C THR A 57 5.53 -12.47 1.37
N ASP A 58 6.68 -12.08 0.86
CA ASP A 58 7.98 -12.57 1.30
C ASP A 58 8.49 -11.72 2.49
N PRO A 59 8.73 -12.33 3.67
CA PRO A 59 9.26 -11.62 4.85
C PRO A 59 10.68 -11.07 4.67
N THR A 60 11.38 -11.43 3.59
CA THR A 60 12.68 -10.86 3.19
C THR A 60 12.53 -9.75 2.13
N GLY A 61 11.30 -9.45 1.71
CA GLY A 61 10.99 -8.45 0.70
C GLY A 61 11.27 -8.94 -0.72
N GLY A 62 11.47 -10.24 -0.95
CA GLY A 62 11.86 -10.77 -2.25
C GLY A 62 13.31 -10.44 -2.62
N PHE A 63 14.08 -9.89 -1.67
CA PHE A 63 15.52 -9.71 -1.78
C PHE A 63 16.18 -10.89 -1.08
N ALA A 64 17.15 -11.56 -1.73
CA ALA A 64 18.05 -12.45 -1.00
C ALA A 64 18.64 -11.66 0.19
N ALA A 65 18.47 -12.19 1.39
CA ALA A 65 18.69 -11.52 2.68
C ALA A 65 20.10 -10.89 2.85
N PRO A 66 20.30 -10.17 3.96
CA PRO A 66 20.46 -8.73 4.06
C PRO A 66 21.87 -8.26 3.64
N ALA A 67 21.95 -7.40 2.63
CA ALA A 67 23.08 -6.49 2.55
C ALA A 67 22.79 -5.29 3.49
N PRO A 68 23.78 -4.73 4.21
CA PRO A 68 23.67 -3.45 4.93
C PRO A 68 23.42 -2.23 4.00
N LYS A 69 23.04 -2.49 2.74
CA LYS A 69 22.70 -1.54 1.68
C LYS A 69 21.24 -1.63 1.23
N SER A 70 20.40 -2.47 1.85
CA SER A 70 18.96 -2.42 1.61
C SER A 70 18.45 -1.04 2.04
N LYS A 71 18.06 -0.21 1.06
CA LYS A 71 17.37 1.06 1.34
C LYS A 71 16.00 0.85 2.00
N TYR A 72 15.53 -0.40 2.01
CA TYR A 72 14.27 -0.82 2.58
C TYR A 72 14.45 -1.32 4.02
N VAL A 73 13.66 -0.75 4.93
CA VAL A 73 13.52 -1.23 6.32
C VAL A 73 12.15 -1.92 6.45
N PRO A 74 12.05 -3.10 7.09
CA PRO A 74 10.78 -3.79 7.31
C PRO A 74 10.04 -3.20 8.51
N PRO A 75 8.87 -2.58 8.32
CA PRO A 75 7.79 -2.61 9.30
C PRO A 75 7.11 -4.00 9.26
N GLY A 76 6.51 -4.42 10.37
CA GLY A 76 5.85 -5.73 10.50
C GLY A 76 4.71 -5.99 9.50
N ILE A 77 3.87 -6.98 9.81
CA ILE A 77 2.74 -7.35 8.95
C ILE A 77 1.79 -6.16 8.78
N ALA A 78 1.53 -5.76 7.55
CA ALA A 78 0.64 -4.66 7.21
C ALA A 78 -0.83 -5.10 7.13
N PHE A 79 -1.08 -6.26 6.53
CA PHE A 79 -2.40 -6.88 6.37
C PHE A 79 -2.25 -8.32 5.85
N TRP A 80 -3.36 -9.04 5.69
CA TRP A 80 -3.42 -10.42 5.23
C TRP A 80 -4.26 -10.53 3.94
N ILE A 81 -3.80 -11.37 2.99
CA ILE A 81 -4.48 -11.60 1.71
C ILE A 81 -4.49 -13.10 1.38
N TYR A 82 -5.36 -13.53 0.47
CA TYR A 82 -5.35 -14.92 0.00
C TYR A 82 -4.25 -15.18 -1.02
N LYS A 83 -3.55 -16.32 -0.88
CA LYS A 83 -2.49 -16.72 -1.82
C LYS A 83 -3.04 -17.20 -3.17
N THR A 84 -4.20 -17.83 -3.15
CA THR A 84 -4.92 -18.34 -4.33
C THR A 84 -6.34 -17.79 -4.34
N GLN A 85 -6.95 -17.74 -5.52
CA GLN A 85 -8.31 -17.22 -5.67
C GLN A 85 -9.29 -18.02 -4.79
N GLN A 86 -10.01 -17.30 -3.94
CA GLN A 86 -11.17 -17.80 -3.19
C GLN A 86 -12.46 -17.21 -3.77
N GLU A 87 -13.60 -17.78 -3.41
CA GLU A 87 -14.90 -17.23 -3.76
C GLU A 87 -15.03 -15.76 -3.31
N GLY A 88 -15.51 -14.89 -4.21
CA GLY A 88 -15.68 -13.46 -3.94
C GLY A 88 -14.39 -12.63 -3.96
N THR A 89 -13.22 -13.24 -4.20
CA THR A 89 -11.93 -12.53 -4.28
C THR A 89 -11.47 -12.29 -5.71
N ILE A 90 -10.74 -11.21 -5.92
CA ILE A 90 -10.15 -10.82 -7.21
C ILE A 90 -8.64 -10.55 -7.07
N PRO A 91 -7.87 -10.63 -8.16
CA PRO A 91 -6.44 -10.37 -8.11
C PRO A 91 -6.11 -8.93 -7.68
N PHE A 92 -5.12 -8.80 -6.81
CA PHE A 92 -4.51 -7.53 -6.44
C PHE A 92 -3.18 -7.37 -7.16
N TYR A 93 -3.14 -6.49 -8.16
CA TYR A 93 -2.00 -6.36 -9.07
C TYR A 93 -0.90 -5.48 -8.50
N VAL A 94 0.35 -5.82 -8.85
CA VAL A 94 1.54 -5.00 -8.58
C VAL A 94 2.00 -4.36 -9.87
N LEU A 95 2.07 -3.02 -9.88
CA LEU A 95 2.66 -2.22 -10.95
C LEU A 95 3.94 -1.55 -10.43
N HIS A 96 4.94 -1.44 -11.29
CA HIS A 96 6.23 -0.82 -10.96
C HIS A 96 6.69 0.13 -12.06
N HIS A 97 7.11 1.34 -11.66
CA HIS A 97 7.73 2.32 -12.55
C HIS A 97 9.26 2.24 -12.46
N PRO A 98 9.96 1.63 -13.44
CA PRO A 98 11.38 1.30 -13.32
C PRO A 98 12.30 2.50 -13.11
N LEU A 99 12.02 3.63 -13.78
CA LEU A 99 12.86 4.84 -13.65
C LEU A 99 12.72 5.56 -12.30
N LYS A 100 11.57 5.42 -11.63
CA LYS A 100 11.27 6.10 -10.36
C LYS A 100 11.45 5.17 -9.16
N GLY A 101 11.46 3.86 -9.38
CA GLY A 101 11.45 2.85 -8.33
C GLY A 101 10.20 2.94 -7.45
N ILE A 102 9.04 3.25 -8.04
CA ILE A 102 7.77 3.44 -7.33
C ILE A 102 6.82 2.30 -7.65
N HIS A 103 6.17 1.76 -6.61
CA HIS A 103 5.15 0.73 -6.72
C HIS A 103 3.74 1.30 -6.63
N PHE A 104 2.81 0.63 -7.30
CA PHE A 104 1.39 0.92 -7.24
C PHE A 104 0.62 -0.40 -7.26
N TYR A 105 -0.38 -0.49 -6.38
CA TYR A 105 -1.20 -1.67 -6.19
C TYR A 105 -2.66 -1.35 -6.47
N THR A 106 -3.32 -2.19 -7.26
CA THR A 106 -4.72 -1.96 -7.61
C THR A 106 -5.43 -3.26 -7.96
N VAL A 107 -6.73 -3.29 -7.73
CA VAL A 107 -7.65 -4.29 -8.27
C VAL A 107 -8.41 -3.77 -9.50
N ASP A 108 -8.30 -2.47 -9.78
CA ASP A 108 -9.02 -1.78 -10.85
C ASP A 108 -8.18 -1.74 -12.13
N GLN A 109 -8.71 -2.38 -13.17
CA GLN A 109 -8.09 -2.43 -14.48
C GLN A 109 -8.00 -1.05 -15.16
N SER A 110 -8.93 -0.13 -14.87
CA SER A 110 -8.88 1.23 -15.42
C SER A 110 -7.70 2.01 -14.85
N GLU A 111 -7.39 1.83 -13.57
CA GLU A 111 -6.19 2.39 -12.94
C GLU A 111 -4.91 1.79 -13.54
N GLU A 112 -4.89 0.48 -13.78
CA GLU A 112 -3.77 -0.19 -14.46
C GLU A 112 -3.50 0.45 -15.83
N VAL A 113 -4.53 0.64 -16.66
CA VAL A 113 -4.40 1.28 -17.99
C VAL A 113 -3.82 2.69 -17.87
N VAL A 114 -4.31 3.50 -16.92
CA VAL A 114 -3.80 4.86 -16.67
C VAL A 114 -2.36 4.87 -16.15
N LYS A 115 -1.95 3.87 -15.38
CA LYS A 115 -0.58 3.76 -14.87
C LYS A 115 0.39 3.28 -15.94
N VAL A 116 -0.04 2.33 -16.76
CA VAL A 116 0.75 1.82 -17.90
C VAL A 116 1.03 2.95 -18.89
N SER A 117 0.04 3.80 -19.20
CA SER A 117 0.26 4.99 -20.04
C SER A 117 1.24 6.01 -19.42
N LYS A 118 1.45 5.95 -18.10
CA LYS A 118 2.41 6.76 -17.33
C LYS A 118 3.75 6.05 -17.07
N GLY A 119 4.03 4.95 -17.79
CA GLY A 119 5.31 4.25 -17.76
C GLY A 119 5.47 3.19 -16.66
N TYR A 120 4.37 2.77 -16.02
CA TYR A 120 4.38 1.60 -15.14
C TYR A 120 4.32 0.30 -15.94
N THR A 121 4.86 -0.77 -15.36
CA THR A 121 4.77 -2.14 -15.90
C THR A 121 4.13 -3.05 -14.86
N ARG A 122 3.21 -3.92 -15.29
CA ARG A 122 2.64 -4.96 -14.41
C ARG A 122 3.70 -6.01 -14.10
N LYS A 123 3.89 -6.26 -12.81
CA LYS A 123 4.85 -7.22 -12.28
C LYS A 123 4.21 -8.55 -11.90
N GLY A 124 2.92 -8.55 -11.57
CA GLY A 124 2.18 -9.76 -11.26
C GLY A 124 1.00 -9.52 -10.35
N VAL A 125 0.60 -10.58 -9.65
CA VAL A 125 -0.46 -10.60 -8.65
C VAL A 125 0.20 -10.75 -7.28
N LEU A 126 -0.04 -9.80 -6.37
CA LEU A 126 0.43 -9.90 -4.98
C LEU A 126 -0.32 -11.01 -4.24
N GLY A 127 -1.62 -11.10 -4.50
CA GLY A 127 -2.54 -12.12 -4.00
C GLY A 127 -3.98 -11.76 -4.36
N TYR A 128 -4.94 -12.29 -3.61
CA TYR A 128 -6.36 -12.13 -3.89
C TYR A 128 -7.06 -11.46 -2.69
N VAL A 129 -7.92 -10.49 -3.00
CA VAL A 129 -8.57 -9.59 -2.04
C VAL A 129 -10.04 -9.40 -2.39
N TYR A 130 -10.83 -8.83 -1.48
CA TYR A 130 -12.22 -8.49 -1.77
C TYR A 130 -12.32 -7.12 -2.45
N ALA A 131 -13.08 -7.05 -3.54
CA ALA A 131 -13.32 -5.79 -4.27
C ALA A 131 -14.31 -4.86 -3.56
N ARG A 132 -15.13 -5.43 -2.67
CA ARG A 132 -16.25 -4.77 -2.00
C ARG A 132 -16.24 -5.17 -0.51
N PRO A 133 -16.90 -4.40 0.38
CA PRO A 133 -17.01 -4.79 1.77
C PRO A 133 -17.64 -6.18 1.92
N VAL A 134 -17.04 -7.00 2.76
CA VAL A 134 -17.60 -8.28 3.24
C VAL A 134 -17.49 -8.31 4.76
N ALA A 135 -18.24 -9.17 5.43
CA ALA A 135 -18.15 -9.34 6.88
C ALA A 135 -16.70 -9.66 7.29
N GLU A 136 -16.25 -9.10 8.42
CA GLU A 136 -14.89 -9.25 9.00
C GLU A 136 -13.71 -8.65 8.20
N ALA A 137 -13.87 -8.34 6.91
CA ALA A 137 -12.84 -7.65 6.14
C ALA A 137 -12.81 -6.15 6.47
N VAL A 138 -11.61 -5.58 6.44
CA VAL A 138 -11.39 -4.14 6.67
C VAL A 138 -10.96 -3.44 5.38
N PRO A 139 -11.29 -2.15 5.20
CA PRO A 139 -10.80 -1.39 4.05
C PRO A 139 -9.27 -1.24 4.10
N LEU A 140 -8.64 -1.44 2.94
CA LEU A 140 -7.27 -1.06 2.69
C LEU A 140 -7.25 0.34 2.06
N TYR A 141 -6.94 1.33 2.88
CA TYR A 141 -6.86 2.73 2.46
C TYR A 141 -5.59 2.97 1.64
N ARG A 142 -5.72 3.77 0.58
CA ARG A 142 -4.60 4.23 -0.24
C ARG A 142 -4.39 5.73 -0.02
N TYR A 143 -3.13 6.10 0.14
CA TYR A 143 -2.67 7.47 0.24
C TYR A 143 -1.62 7.73 -0.82
N CYS A 144 -1.65 8.92 -1.44
CA CYS A 144 -0.55 9.38 -2.30
C CYS A 144 0.22 10.50 -1.61
N THR A 145 1.53 10.54 -1.85
CA THR A 145 2.36 11.67 -1.42
C THR A 145 2.00 12.92 -2.22
N ALA A 146 1.72 14.02 -1.53
CA ALA A 146 1.44 15.33 -2.09
C ALA A 146 2.67 16.26 -1.93
N ALA A 147 2.82 17.23 -2.83
CA ALA A 147 3.77 18.32 -2.62
C ALA A 147 3.29 19.23 -1.47
N GLU A 148 4.22 19.94 -0.81
CA GLU A 148 3.94 20.76 0.39
C GLU A 148 2.83 21.84 0.22
N GLY A 149 2.44 22.17 -1.02
CA GLY A 149 1.38 23.14 -1.32
C GLY A 149 0.09 22.57 -1.91
N GLU A 150 -0.05 21.25 -2.04
CA GLU A 150 -1.23 20.61 -2.68
C GLU A 150 -2.29 20.15 -1.67
N LEU A 151 -2.01 20.22 -0.37
CA LEU A 151 -3.02 20.09 0.67
C LEU A 151 -3.62 21.47 0.97
N GLY A 152 -4.79 21.75 0.41
CA GLY A 152 -5.67 22.77 0.97
C GLY A 152 -5.95 22.43 2.44
N GLU A 153 -5.91 23.46 3.30
CA GLU A 153 -6.18 23.45 4.75
C GLU A 153 -5.93 22.13 5.47
N VAL A 154 -4.77 22.06 6.11
CA VAL A 154 -4.48 21.04 7.12
C VAL A 154 -5.58 21.12 8.19
N VAL A 155 -6.46 20.11 8.23
CA VAL A 155 -7.22 19.81 9.44
C VAL A 155 -6.20 19.25 10.43
N THR A 156 -5.50 20.15 11.12
CA THR A 156 -4.82 19.82 12.36
C THR A 156 -5.92 19.48 13.36
N GLN A 157 -6.03 18.21 13.70
CA GLN A 157 -6.95 17.75 14.73
C GLN A 157 -6.59 18.43 16.06
N GLY A 158 -7.52 19.23 16.59
CA GLY A 158 -7.37 19.84 17.90
C GLY A 158 -8.40 20.92 18.17
N GLU A 159 -9.66 20.55 18.33
CA GLU A 159 -10.61 21.17 19.28
C GLU A 159 -11.95 20.41 19.25
N ILE A 160 -12.09 19.41 20.12
CA ILE A 160 -13.42 19.10 20.66
C ILE A 160 -13.67 20.19 21.70
N ARG A 161 -14.49 21.18 21.35
CA ARG A 161 -15.13 22.02 22.37
C ARG A 161 -16.33 21.24 22.90
N LYS A 162 -16.44 21.26 24.23
CA LYS A 162 -17.57 20.72 25.01
C LYS A 162 -18.91 21.20 24.47
#